data_AF-A0A8M1P1M8-F1
#
_entry.id   AF-A0A8M1P1M8-F1
#
_cell.length_a   1.000
_cell.length_b   1.000
_cell.length_c   1.000
_cell.angle_alpha   90.00
_cell.angle_beta   90.00
_cell.angle_gamma   90.00
#
_symmetry.space_group_name_H-M   'P 1'
#
loop_
_entity.id
_entity.type
_entity.pdbx_description
1 polymer ?
#
loop_
_entity_poly.entity_id
_entity_poly.type
_entity_poly.pdbx_seq_one_letter_code
_entity_poly.pdbx_strand_id
1 'polypeptide(L)'
;MAQTQYCTKKATSSKDLLTCGNGKGIHEKLLLNSKGASLKTERVSRSNVLDRLQNFLPQMAQANESLRQQMQEAPAGFFNIETVEDAEKVIEMDVALVELEESDSSEVDEESSSSSEEDSSEEELQTVTAKTLKLPGDRKRKANIQMLEKEAE
;
A
#
# COMPACT_ATOMS: atom_id res chain seq x y z
N MET A 1 -19.02 8.71 -41.90
CA MET A 1 -19.05 9.74 -40.85
C MET A 1 -20.14 9.37 -39.85
N ALA A 2 -19.80 8.96 -38.62
CA ALA A 2 -20.79 8.74 -37.58
C ALA A 2 -21.15 10.10 -36.95
N GLN A 3 -22.36 10.60 -37.20
CA GLN A 3 -22.85 11.82 -36.54
C GLN A 3 -23.23 11.48 -35.09
N THR A 4 -22.47 12.03 -34.15
CA THR A 4 -22.88 12.12 -32.75
C THR A 4 -24.03 13.12 -32.68
N GLN A 5 -25.27 12.64 -32.62
CA GLN A 5 -26.38 13.52 -32.23
C GLN A 5 -26.19 13.85 -30.74
N TYR A 6 -26.30 15.13 -30.39
CA TYR A 6 -26.29 15.59 -29.01
C TYR A 6 -27.75 15.60 -28.51
N CYS A 7 -28.02 15.08 -27.31
CA CYS A 7 -29.36 15.12 -26.74
C CYS A 7 -29.75 16.59 -26.46
N THR A 8 -30.71 17.14 -27.21
CA THR A 8 -31.14 18.55 -27.17
C THR A 8 -32.13 18.88 -26.06
N LYS A 9 -32.37 17.96 -25.10
CA LYS A 9 -33.29 18.20 -23.99
C LYS A 9 -32.56 18.95 -22.87
N LYS A 10 -33.04 20.16 -22.55
CA LYS A 10 -32.59 20.88 -21.34
C LYS A 10 -32.98 20.06 -20.12
N ALA A 11 -32.00 19.51 -19.40
CA ALA A 11 -32.21 18.91 -18.09
C ALA A 11 -32.64 20.02 -17.11
N THR A 12 -33.82 19.91 -16.54
CA THR A 12 -34.36 20.89 -15.56
C THR A 12 -34.39 20.32 -14.15
N SER A 13 -34.09 19.03 -14.00
CA SER A 13 -33.95 18.34 -12.72
C SER A 13 -32.68 17.50 -12.68
N SER A 14 -32.11 17.31 -11.49
CA SER A 14 -31.00 16.38 -11.26
C SER A 14 -31.32 14.94 -11.67
N LYS A 15 -32.61 14.55 -11.65
CA LYS A 15 -33.06 13.22 -12.11
C LYS A 15 -32.87 13.02 -13.61
N ASP A 16 -32.93 14.08 -14.42
CA ASP A 16 -32.78 13.99 -15.87
C ASP A 16 -31.36 13.54 -16.24
N LEU A 17 -30.36 13.93 -15.45
CA LEU A 17 -28.94 13.58 -15.65
C LEU A 17 -28.68 12.07 -15.62
N LEU A 18 -29.51 11.28 -14.94
CA LEU A 18 -29.40 9.82 -14.91
C LEU A 18 -29.70 9.18 -16.29
N THR A 19 -30.35 9.95 -17.19
CA THR A 19 -30.81 9.50 -18.51
C THR A 19 -30.21 10.30 -19.67
N CYS A 20 -29.36 11.29 -19.40
CA CYS A 20 -28.74 12.14 -20.42
C CYS A 20 -27.64 11.39 -21.21
N GLY A 21 -27.82 11.25 -22.52
CA GLY A 21 -26.84 10.67 -23.45
C GLY A 21 -27.50 9.89 -24.60
N ASN A 22 -26.76 9.62 -25.66
CA ASN A 22 -27.25 8.89 -26.84
C ASN A 22 -27.24 7.36 -26.66
N GLY A 23 -27.77 6.87 -25.56
CA GLY A 23 -27.81 5.44 -25.29
C GLY A 23 -28.57 5.09 -24.01
N LYS A 24 -28.96 3.82 -23.95
CA LYS A 24 -29.27 3.02 -22.76
C LYS A 24 -28.70 3.67 -21.48
N GLY A 25 -29.57 4.11 -20.56
CA GLY A 25 -29.21 4.95 -19.40
C GLY A 25 -28.15 4.34 -18.49
N ILE A 26 -27.70 5.04 -17.44
CA ILE A 26 -26.63 4.54 -16.53
C ILE A 26 -26.91 3.12 -16.01
N HIS A 27 -28.19 2.75 -15.87
CA HIS A 27 -28.64 1.43 -15.44
C HIS A 27 -28.26 0.29 -16.38
N GLU A 28 -28.10 0.56 -17.67
CA GLU A 28 -27.68 -0.43 -18.65
C GLU A 28 -26.16 -0.43 -18.83
N LYS A 29 -25.52 0.75 -18.78
CA LYS A 29 -24.05 0.84 -18.83
C LYS A 29 -23.39 0.20 -17.61
N LEU A 30 -23.98 0.41 -16.44
CA LEU A 30 -23.52 -0.15 -15.17
C LEU A 30 -24.23 -1.47 -14.83
N LEU A 31 -25.05 -2.02 -15.74
CA LEU A 31 -25.78 -3.28 -15.57
C LEU A 31 -26.67 -3.36 -14.31
N LEU A 32 -27.02 -2.21 -13.69
CA LEU A 32 -27.75 -2.09 -12.43
C LEU A 32 -29.14 -2.73 -12.46
N ASN A 33 -29.81 -2.70 -13.62
CA ASN A 33 -31.19 -3.16 -13.77
C ASN A 33 -31.32 -4.33 -14.76
N SER A 34 -30.32 -5.20 -14.86
CA SER A 34 -30.41 -6.40 -15.71
C SER A 34 -31.41 -7.42 -15.14
N LYS A 35 -32.70 -7.11 -15.24
CA LYS A 35 -33.81 -8.02 -14.91
C LYS A 35 -33.78 -9.19 -15.88
N GLY A 36 -33.04 -10.24 -15.54
CA GLY A 36 -32.98 -11.50 -16.28
C GLY A 36 -31.59 -11.98 -16.71
N ALA A 37 -30.51 -11.21 -16.49
CA ALA A 37 -29.16 -11.71 -16.70
C ALA A 37 -28.57 -12.14 -15.35
N SER A 38 -28.27 -13.44 -15.18
CA SER A 38 -27.45 -13.91 -14.06
C SER A 38 -26.04 -13.34 -14.25
N LEU A 39 -25.77 -12.19 -13.64
CA LEU A 39 -24.43 -11.60 -13.60
C LEU A 39 -23.56 -12.52 -12.74
N LYS A 40 -22.82 -13.42 -13.38
CA LYS A 40 -21.82 -14.26 -12.72
C LYS A 40 -20.53 -13.45 -12.65
N THR A 41 -20.12 -13.11 -11.44
CA THR A 41 -18.76 -12.64 -11.20
C THR A 41 -17.84 -13.87 -11.21
N GLU A 42 -16.74 -13.79 -11.96
CA GLU A 42 -15.66 -14.77 -11.88
C GLU A 42 -14.69 -14.32 -10.80
N ARG A 43 -14.30 -15.22 -9.90
CA ARG A 43 -13.27 -14.92 -8.92
C ARG A 43 -11.91 -14.98 -9.60
N VAL A 44 -11.12 -13.91 -9.44
CA VAL A 44 -9.72 -13.92 -9.85
C VAL A 44 -8.98 -14.96 -9.00
N SER A 45 -8.15 -15.78 -9.65
CA SER A 45 -7.32 -16.77 -8.96
C SER A 45 -6.31 -16.07 -8.05
N ARG A 46 -6.09 -16.62 -6.85
CA ARG A 46 -5.10 -16.10 -5.90
C ARG A 46 -3.71 -16.12 -6.55
N SER A 47 -2.96 -15.04 -6.39
CA SER A 47 -1.57 -15.00 -6.84
C SER A 47 -0.69 -15.90 -5.97
N ASN A 48 0.29 -16.56 -6.58
CA ASN A 48 1.28 -17.38 -5.87
C ASN A 48 2.43 -16.54 -5.27
N VAL A 49 2.32 -15.21 -5.28
CA VAL A 49 3.35 -14.29 -4.73
C VAL A 49 3.50 -14.54 -3.23
N LEU A 50 2.37 -14.60 -2.50
CA LEU A 50 2.38 -14.84 -1.06
C LEU A 50 3.03 -16.18 -0.72
N ASP A 51 2.71 -17.24 -1.47
CA ASP A 51 3.27 -18.57 -1.22
C ASP A 51 4.79 -18.59 -1.47
N ARG A 52 5.29 -17.84 -2.46
CA ARG A 52 6.73 -17.66 -2.67
C ARG A 52 7.39 -16.92 -1.51
N LEU A 53 6.78 -15.85 -1.01
CA LEU A 53 7.33 -15.06 0.10
C LEU A 53 7.39 -15.88 1.40
N GLN A 54 6.36 -16.68 1.68
CA GLN A 54 6.32 -17.56 2.86
C GLN A 54 7.49 -18.55 2.88
N ASN A 55 7.93 -19.03 1.71
CA ASN A 55 9.08 -19.92 1.61
C ASN A 55 10.42 -19.16 1.52
N PHE A 56 10.43 -17.99 0.88
CA PHE A 56 11.64 -17.20 0.65
C PHE A 56 12.17 -16.54 1.93
N LEU A 57 11.30 -15.95 2.75
CA LEU A 57 11.73 -15.18 3.93
C LEU A 57 12.51 -16.02 4.96
N PRO A 58 12.10 -17.26 5.30
CA PRO A 58 12.92 -18.13 6.16
C PRO A 58 14.28 -18.47 5.56
N GLN A 59 14.32 -18.75 4.25
CA GLN A 59 15.58 -19.06 3.54
C GLN A 59 16.52 -17.85 3.53
N MET A 60 15.98 -16.66 3.27
CA MET A 60 16.74 -15.40 3.31
C MET A 60 17.26 -15.12 4.73
N ALA A 61 16.44 -15.35 5.76
CA ALA A 61 16.87 -15.18 7.15
C ALA A 61 18.05 -16.11 7.49
N GLN A 62 17.97 -17.38 7.11
CA GLN A 62 19.06 -18.34 7.29
C GLN A 62 20.32 -17.94 6.50
N ALA A 63 20.16 -17.51 5.24
CA ALA A 63 21.27 -17.04 4.42
C ALA A 63 21.96 -15.81 5.04
N ASN A 64 21.17 -14.89 5.62
CA ASN A 64 21.69 -13.71 6.31
C ASN A 64 22.49 -14.08 7.57
N GLU A 65 22.06 -15.10 8.32
CA GLU A 65 22.83 -15.60 9.48
C GLU A 65 24.16 -16.22 9.03
N SER A 66 24.13 -17.07 7.99
CA SER A 66 25.34 -17.67 7.41
C SER A 66 26.31 -16.59 6.90
N LEU A 67 25.79 -15.57 6.21
CA LEU A 67 26.60 -14.45 5.72
C LEU A 67 27.26 -13.70 6.87
N ARG A 68 26.53 -13.44 7.97
CA ARG A 68 27.09 -12.79 9.17
C ARG A 68 28.23 -13.58 9.79
N GLN A 69 28.12 -14.91 9.87
CA GLN A 69 29.19 -15.77 10.38
C GLN A 69 30.41 -15.71 9.46
N GLN A 70 30.21 -15.83 8.14
CA GLN A 70 31.30 -15.75 7.16
C GLN A 70 31.99 -14.38 7.17
N MET A 71 31.26 -13.28 7.34
CA MET A 71 31.83 -11.94 7.45
C MET A 71 32.72 -11.75 8.69
N GLN A 72 32.52 -12.52 9.76
CA GLN A 72 33.38 -12.48 10.95
C GLN A 72 34.70 -13.23 10.75
N GLU A 73 34.69 -14.29 9.93
CA GLU A 73 35.87 -15.13 9.65
C GLU A 73 36.68 -14.61 8.46
N ALA A 74 36.02 -14.00 7.47
CA ALA A 74 36.66 -13.56 6.24
C ALA A 74 37.44 -12.24 6.41
N PRO A 75 38.53 -12.05 5.63
CA PRO A 75 39.23 -10.77 5.59
C PRO A 75 38.33 -9.61 5.12
N ALA A 76 38.66 -8.40 5.56
CA ALA A 76 38.03 -7.18 5.05
C ALA A 76 38.18 -7.11 3.51
N GLY A 77 37.08 -6.83 2.81
CA GLY A 77 37.04 -6.74 1.35
C GLY A 77 36.73 -8.04 0.60
N PHE A 78 36.60 -9.18 1.28
CA PHE A 78 36.19 -10.43 0.62
C PHE A 78 34.76 -10.35 0.05
N PHE A 79 33.85 -9.71 0.79
CA PHE A 79 32.50 -9.41 0.34
C PHE A 79 32.45 -7.99 -0.23
N ASN A 80 32.68 -7.85 -1.53
CA ASN A 80 32.58 -6.57 -2.25
C ASN A 80 31.21 -6.44 -2.93
N ILE A 81 30.46 -5.40 -2.60
CA ILE A 81 29.15 -5.08 -3.19
C ILE A 81 29.19 -3.87 -4.14
N GLU A 82 30.32 -3.18 -4.24
CA GLU A 82 30.47 -1.97 -5.06
C GLU A 82 30.98 -2.28 -6.47
N THR A 83 31.86 -3.29 -6.60
CA THR A 83 32.41 -3.72 -7.89
C THR A 83 31.77 -5.02 -8.33
N VAL A 84 30.90 -4.95 -9.33
CA VAL A 84 30.11 -6.10 -9.81
C VAL A 84 30.44 -6.50 -11.26
N GLU A 85 31.51 -5.96 -11.84
CA GLU A 85 31.90 -6.19 -13.25
C GLU A 85 32.09 -7.70 -13.57
N ASP A 86 32.57 -8.48 -12.60
CA ASP A 86 32.82 -9.92 -12.74
C ASP A 86 31.68 -10.82 -12.21
N ALA A 87 30.58 -10.25 -11.72
CA ALA A 87 29.49 -10.99 -11.08
C ALA A 87 28.43 -11.46 -12.10
N GLU A 88 28.05 -12.74 -12.07
CA GLU A 88 27.06 -13.31 -12.99
C GLU A 88 25.62 -12.84 -12.70
N LYS A 89 25.28 -12.68 -11.41
CA LYS A 89 23.91 -12.39 -10.95
C LYS A 89 23.94 -11.25 -9.96
N VAL A 90 23.49 -10.09 -10.42
CA VAL A 90 23.47 -8.85 -9.64
C VAL A 90 22.01 -8.42 -9.48
N ILE A 91 21.65 -8.04 -8.25
CA ILE A 91 20.38 -7.37 -7.95
C ILE A 91 20.73 -5.97 -7.49
N GLU A 92 20.43 -4.97 -8.31
CA GLU A 92 20.59 -3.56 -7.96
C GLU A 92 19.32 -3.09 -7.24
N MET A 93 19.49 -2.43 -6.09
CA MET A 93 18.39 -1.85 -5.32
C MET A 93 18.66 -0.37 -5.12
N ASP A 94 17.93 0.48 -5.84
CA ASP A 94 17.95 1.92 -5.64
C ASP A 94 17.15 2.27 -4.37
N VAL A 95 17.84 2.70 -3.32
CA VAL A 95 17.21 3.11 -2.06
C VAL A 95 17.25 4.63 -1.96
N ALA A 96 16.08 5.27 -1.95
CA ALA A 96 15.94 6.67 -1.56
C ALA A 96 15.60 6.72 -0.07
N LEU A 97 16.44 7.38 0.71
CA LEU A 97 16.10 7.73 2.09
C LEU A 97 15.25 8.99 2.04
N VAL A 98 13.96 8.85 2.37
CA VAL A 98 13.04 9.97 2.53
C VAL A 98 12.66 10.02 3.99
N GLU A 99 12.82 11.20 4.60
CA GLU A 99 12.28 11.46 5.93
C GLU A 99 10.75 11.38 5.82
N LEU A 100 10.17 10.28 6.30
CA LEU A 100 8.73 10.19 6.48
C LEU A 100 8.42 10.84 7.81
N GLU A 101 7.51 11.82 7.80
CA GLU A 101 6.90 12.29 9.04
C GLU A 101 6.37 11.06 9.80
N GLU A 102 6.69 10.99 11.09
CA GLU A 102 6.28 9.90 11.99
C GLU A 102 4.74 9.78 11.98
N SER A 103 4.21 9.04 11.01
CA SER A 103 2.82 8.66 11.02
C SER A 103 2.71 7.63 12.12
N ASP A 104 2.19 8.05 13.28
CA ASP A 104 1.71 7.21 14.37
C ASP A 104 0.75 6.15 13.78
N SER A 105 1.33 5.06 13.27
CA SER A 105 0.60 3.96 12.64
C SER A 105 0.05 3.09 13.74
N SER A 106 -1.02 3.56 14.37
CA SER A 106 -1.98 2.68 15.00
C SER A 106 -2.75 1.97 13.89
N GLU A 107 -2.40 0.71 13.66
CA GLU A 107 -3.29 -0.37 13.22
C GLU A 107 -4.62 0.09 12.59
N VAL A 108 -4.73 0.16 11.25
CA VAL A 108 -5.85 -0.40 10.45
C VAL A 108 -5.79 0.02 8.98
N ASP A 109 -6.10 -0.96 8.14
CA ASP A 109 -6.62 -0.91 6.76
C ASP A 109 -5.68 -0.49 5.61
N GLU A 110 -5.24 -1.55 4.91
CA GLU A 110 -4.77 -1.52 3.54
C GLU A 110 -5.89 -1.16 2.57
N GLU A 111 -5.88 0.07 2.07
CA GLU A 111 -6.51 0.43 0.79
C GLU A 111 -5.50 1.28 0.01
N SER A 112 -4.79 0.64 -0.92
CA SER A 112 -3.85 1.31 -1.81
C SER A 112 -4.60 2.22 -2.80
N SER A 113 -4.24 3.51 -2.86
CA SER A 113 -4.59 4.34 -4.01
C SER A 113 -3.59 5.49 -4.21
N SER A 114 -2.65 5.24 -5.12
CA SER A 114 -2.15 6.10 -6.21
C SER A 114 -2.20 7.64 -6.09
N SER A 115 -1.03 8.24 -6.38
CA SER A 115 -0.80 9.50 -7.12
C SER A 115 -1.04 10.82 -6.38
N SER A 116 0.04 11.58 -6.13
CA SER A 116 0.35 12.81 -6.90
C SER A 116 1.51 13.63 -6.30
N GLU A 117 2.53 13.84 -7.14
CA GLU A 117 3.32 15.05 -7.43
C GLU A 117 3.52 16.15 -6.35
N GLU A 118 4.80 16.50 -6.17
CA GLU A 118 5.37 17.87 -6.06
C GLU A 118 5.17 18.67 -4.74
N ASP A 119 6.23 18.75 -3.93
CA ASP A 119 6.99 19.99 -3.63
C ASP A 119 7.67 19.90 -2.24
N SER A 120 8.99 20.04 -2.24
CA SER A 120 9.90 19.87 -1.10
C SER A 120 10.20 21.23 -0.49
N SER A 121 9.79 21.45 0.76
CA SER A 121 10.23 22.60 1.55
C SER A 121 10.88 22.13 2.85
N GLU A 122 12.15 22.52 2.99
CA GLU A 122 13.08 22.16 4.04
C GLU A 122 12.89 23.09 5.25
N GLU A 123 12.27 22.67 6.35
CA GLU A 123 12.29 23.42 7.62
C GLU A 123 12.46 22.51 8.86
N GLU A 124 13.67 22.59 9.43
CA GLU A 124 14.06 22.41 10.84
C GLU A 124 13.51 21.21 11.66
N LEU A 125 14.35 20.16 11.77
CA LEU A 125 14.26 19.07 12.74
C LEU A 125 14.29 19.58 14.19
N GLN A 126 13.13 19.88 14.78
CA GLN A 126 12.99 20.24 16.20
C GLN A 126 13.07 19.01 17.11
N THR A 127 13.94 19.08 18.12
CA THR A 127 14.18 18.01 19.11
C THR A 127 12.95 17.73 19.99
N VAL A 128 12.47 16.48 19.97
CA VAL A 128 11.33 16.02 20.80
C VAL A 128 11.75 15.86 22.26
N THR A 129 11.17 16.66 23.16
CA THR A 129 11.33 16.59 24.63
C THR A 129 9.98 16.32 25.28
N ALA A 130 9.95 15.86 26.53
CA ALA A 130 8.70 15.55 27.25
C ALA A 130 7.68 16.70 27.32
N LYS A 131 8.09 17.95 27.03
CA LYS A 131 7.24 19.14 26.96
C LYS A 131 6.69 19.42 25.55
N THR A 132 7.30 18.90 24.49
CA THR A 132 6.86 19.09 23.09
C THR A 132 6.00 17.94 22.56
N LEU A 133 5.85 16.85 23.31
CA LEU A 133 4.92 15.77 23.01
C LEU A 133 3.46 16.23 23.19
N LYS A 134 2.73 16.41 22.09
CA LYS A 134 1.27 16.62 22.11
C LYS A 134 0.57 15.27 21.98
N LEU A 135 0.14 14.70 23.11
CA LEU A 135 -0.69 13.50 23.11
C LEU A 135 -2.11 13.82 22.62
N PRO A 136 -2.66 13.12 21.62
CA PRO A 136 -4.04 13.31 21.20
C PRO A 136 -5.00 12.74 22.26
N GLY A 137 -5.49 13.60 23.16
CA GLY A 137 -6.67 13.27 23.97
C GLY A 137 -6.62 13.71 25.43
N ASP A 138 -7.01 14.96 25.70
CA ASP A 138 -7.45 15.43 27.03
C ASP A 138 -8.82 14.88 27.45
N ARG A 139 -9.22 13.71 26.94
CA ARG A 139 -10.42 13.02 27.42
C ARG A 139 -9.98 12.10 28.55
N LYS A 140 -10.53 12.33 29.74
CA LYS A 140 -10.30 11.61 31.02
C LYS A 140 -10.61 10.10 30.99
N ARG A 141 -10.41 9.38 29.88
CA ARG A 141 -10.54 7.93 29.81
C ARG A 141 -9.27 7.31 30.38
N LYS A 142 -9.43 6.62 31.49
CA LYS A 142 -8.39 5.78 32.09
C LYS A 142 -8.16 4.60 31.13
N ALA A 143 -6.95 4.42 30.61
CA ALA A 143 -6.60 3.21 29.88
C ALA A 143 -6.66 2.01 30.86
N ASN A 144 -7.35 0.94 30.48
CA ASN A 144 -7.49 -0.26 31.31
C ASN A 144 -6.61 -1.38 30.74
N ILE A 145 -5.30 -1.25 30.93
CA ILE A 145 -4.30 -2.24 30.49
C ILE A 145 -4.24 -3.34 31.55
N GLN A 146 -4.61 -4.57 31.19
CA GLN A 146 -4.48 -5.75 32.04
C GLN A 146 -3.54 -6.77 31.39
N MET A 147 -2.70 -7.39 32.21
CA MET A 147 -1.78 -8.45 31.81
C MET A 147 -2.57 -9.77 31.80
N LEU A 148 -2.68 -10.44 30.65
CA LEU A 148 -3.32 -11.74 30.57
C LEU A 148 -2.25 -12.83 30.70
N GLU A 149 -2.20 -13.47 31.87
CA GLU A 149 -1.40 -14.68 32.05
C GLU A 149 -2.07 -15.81 31.24
N LYS A 150 -1.35 -16.40 30.28
CA LYS A 150 -1.77 -17.65 29.65
C LYS A 150 -1.46 -18.78 30.62
N GLU A 151 -2.50 -19.46 31.12
CA GLU A 151 -2.34 -20.80 31.67
C GLU A 151 -1.78 -21.72 30.58
N ALA A 152 -0.67 -22.37 30.90
CA ALA A 152 -0.08 -23.41 30.09
C ALA A 152 -0.84 -24.73 30.39
N GLU A 153 -1.49 -25.27 29.36
CA GLU A 153 -1.84 -26.69 29.26
C GLU A 153 -1.05 -27.30 28.09
#